data_AF-A0A967Z9D9-F1
#
_entry.id   AF-A0A967Z9D9-F1
#
_cell.length_a   1.000
_cell.length_b   1.000
_cell.length_c   1.000
_cell.angle_alpha   90.00
_cell.angle_beta   90.00
_cell.angle_gamma   90.00
#
_symmetry.space_group_name_H-M   'P 1'
#
loop_
_entity.id
_entity.type
_entity.pdbx_description
1 polymer ?
#
loop_
_entity_poly.entity_id
_entity_poly.type
_entity_poly.pdbx_seq_one_letter_code
_entity_poly.pdbx_strand_id
1 'polypeptide(L)'
;RGSGPVLVTLVSLLLLGEAVGLLGWAAVLLITGGVLALGWGGATGDYRALLFGVLGGVLLAAYTFIDGVGARVSGAALTYSAWLFLLTGLPLLVIGFLVRRGKFIELARPIALRGLLAGAIASVAFAIVIWSLTRAPLGLVAAARETSVVMVAIAGAVLLKERVNWLAVGAVFVGVVLLRFAAN
;
A
#
# COMPACT_ATOMS: atom_id res chain seq x y z
N ARG A 1 -5.41 -8.23 0.73
CA ARG A 1 -4.97 -6.83 0.91
C ARG A 1 -4.74 -6.52 2.39
N GLY A 2 -5.76 -6.59 3.25
CA GLY A 2 -5.59 -6.33 4.69
C GLY A 2 -4.52 -7.16 5.41
N SER A 3 -4.15 -8.36 4.94
CA SER A 3 -3.08 -9.17 5.58
C SER A 3 -1.67 -8.57 5.43
N GLY A 4 -1.45 -7.62 4.53
CA GLY A 4 -0.14 -7.07 4.20
C GLY A 4 0.63 -6.51 5.41
N PRO A 5 0.09 -5.55 6.19
CA PRO A 5 0.80 -4.97 7.33
C PRO A 5 1.20 -5.97 8.40
N VAL A 6 0.33 -6.95 8.70
CA VAL A 6 0.64 -8.02 9.66
C VAL A 6 1.84 -8.83 9.18
N LEU A 7 1.84 -9.22 7.90
CA LEU A 7 2.94 -9.97 7.29
C LEU A 7 4.24 -9.16 7.28
N VAL A 8 4.19 -7.88 6.89
CA VAL A 8 5.37 -6.98 6.95
C VAL A 8 5.92 -6.92 8.36
N THR A 9 5.06 -6.71 9.36
CA THR A 9 5.45 -6.58 10.77
C THR A 9 6.11 -7.86 11.30
N LEU A 10 5.57 -9.04 10.96
CA LEU A 10 6.15 -10.32 11.33
C LEU A 10 7.52 -10.54 10.65
N VAL A 11 7.60 -10.30 9.35
CA VAL A 11 8.85 -10.50 8.58
C VAL A 11 9.93 -9.51 9.05
N SER A 12 9.58 -8.25 9.32
CA SER A 12 10.54 -7.27 9.84
C SER A 12 10.99 -7.61 11.26
N LEU A 13 10.11 -8.12 12.11
CA LEU A 13 10.48 -8.60 13.44
C LEU A 13 11.48 -9.76 13.36
N LEU A 14 11.21 -10.74 12.49
CA LEU A 14 12.02 -11.96 12.37
C LEU A 14 13.37 -11.71 11.69
N LEU A 15 13.41 -10.90 10.62
CA LEU A 15 14.60 -10.73 9.79
C LEU A 15 15.42 -9.49 10.13
N LEU A 16 14.80 -8.43 10.64
CA LEU A 16 15.47 -7.16 10.98
C LEU A 16 15.54 -6.91 12.49
N GLY A 17 14.89 -7.76 13.31
CA GLY A 17 14.79 -7.53 14.75
C GLY A 17 13.95 -6.31 15.13
N GLU A 18 13.09 -5.81 14.21
CA GLU A 18 12.25 -4.64 14.47
C GLU A 18 11.12 -4.99 15.43
N ALA A 19 11.38 -4.79 16.72
CA ALA A 19 10.37 -4.93 17.76
C ALA A 19 9.33 -3.80 17.65
N VAL A 20 8.08 -4.19 17.39
CA VAL A 20 6.93 -3.31 17.54
C VAL A 20 6.35 -3.51 18.94
N GLY A 21 6.23 -2.42 19.70
CA GLY A 21 5.64 -2.47 21.04
C GLY A 21 4.17 -2.93 21.02
N LEU A 22 3.62 -3.22 22.21
CA LEU A 22 2.23 -3.72 22.35
C LEU A 22 1.20 -2.81 21.66
N LEU A 23 1.38 -1.49 21.79
CA LEU A 23 0.52 -0.49 21.13
C LEU A 23 0.62 -0.54 19.60
N GLY A 24 1.81 -0.79 19.06
CA GLY A 24 2.00 -0.89 17.62
C GLY A 24 1.37 -2.17 17.05
N TRP A 25 1.44 -3.30 17.77
CA TRP A 25 0.71 -4.51 17.40
C TRP A 25 -0.80 -4.29 17.44
N ALA A 26 -1.32 -3.67 18.50
CA ALA A 26 -2.73 -3.32 18.60
C ALA A 26 -3.17 -2.44 17.42
N ALA A 27 -2.37 -1.45 17.06
CA ALA A 27 -2.62 -0.57 15.93
C ALA A 27 -2.64 -1.32 14.59
N VAL A 28 -1.62 -2.15 14.31
CA VAL A 28 -1.53 -2.98 13.09
C VAL A 28 -2.75 -3.90 12.96
N LEU A 29 -3.14 -4.57 14.05
CA LEU A 29 -4.28 -5.49 14.07
C LEU A 29 -5.61 -4.77 13.87
N LEU A 30 -5.81 -3.62 14.51
CA LEU A 30 -7.03 -2.81 14.35
C LEU A 30 -7.18 -2.28 12.93
N ILE A 31 -6.11 -1.75 12.34
CA ILE A 31 -6.14 -1.25 10.96
C ILE A 31 -6.40 -2.39 9.98
N THR A 32 -5.65 -3.49 10.12
CA THR A 32 -5.81 -4.68 9.28
C THR A 32 -7.22 -5.26 9.39
N GLY A 33 -7.71 -5.45 10.61
CA GLY A 33 -9.05 -5.99 10.87
C GLY A 33 -10.15 -5.08 10.33
N GLY A 34 -10.02 -3.76 10.50
CA GLY A 34 -10.96 -2.80 9.94
C GLY A 34 -10.99 -2.83 8.40
N VAL A 35 -9.83 -2.87 7.74
CA VAL A 35 -9.77 -2.99 6.27
C VAL A 35 -10.34 -4.31 5.78
N LEU A 36 -10.09 -5.43 6.48
CA LEU A 36 -10.72 -6.72 6.15
C LEU A 36 -12.24 -6.66 6.31
N ALA A 37 -12.74 -6.03 7.37
CA ALA A 37 -14.16 -5.88 7.63
C ALA A 37 -14.87 -4.97 6.60
N LEU A 38 -14.18 -3.98 6.03
CA LEU A 38 -14.70 -3.17 4.91
C LEU A 38 -14.89 -4.01 3.64
N GLY A 39 -14.01 -4.99 3.38
CA GLY A 39 -14.09 -5.86 2.21
C GLY A 39 -14.97 -7.10 2.36
N TRP A 40 -15.46 -7.40 3.57
CA TRP A 40 -16.12 -8.67 3.89
C TRP A 40 -17.49 -8.86 3.21
N GLY A 41 -18.15 -7.78 2.80
CA GLY A 41 -19.52 -7.82 2.26
C GLY A 41 -19.69 -8.30 0.82
N GLY A 42 -18.62 -8.53 0.05
CA GLY A 42 -18.70 -8.78 -1.40
C GLY A 42 -18.31 -10.17 -1.89
N ALA A 43 -17.70 -11.02 -1.04
CA ALA A 43 -17.01 -12.24 -1.50
C ALA A 43 -17.28 -13.47 -0.61
N THR A 44 -18.49 -13.60 -0.05
CA THR A 44 -18.85 -14.77 0.75
C THR A 44 -18.86 -16.03 -0.12
N GLY A 45 -17.86 -16.90 0.06
CA GLY A 45 -17.84 -18.27 -0.49
C GLY A 45 -16.86 -18.56 -1.63
N ASP A 46 -16.14 -17.56 -2.16
CA ASP A 46 -15.14 -17.81 -3.22
C ASP A 46 -13.72 -17.96 -2.64
N TYR A 47 -13.25 -19.21 -2.55
CA TYR A 47 -11.89 -19.52 -2.09
C TYR A 47 -10.81 -18.87 -2.97
N ARG A 48 -11.09 -18.60 -4.25
CA ARG A 48 -10.14 -17.95 -5.16
C ARG A 48 -9.98 -16.48 -4.80
N ALA A 49 -11.07 -15.80 -4.47
CA ALA A 49 -11.03 -14.42 -3.99
C ALA A 49 -10.21 -14.30 -2.70
N LEU A 50 -10.37 -15.25 -1.77
CA LEU A 50 -9.56 -15.35 -0.57
C LEU A 50 -8.07 -15.60 -0.90
N LEU A 51 -7.78 -16.57 -1.77
CA LEU A 51 -6.42 -16.91 -2.19
C LEU A 51 -5.70 -15.73 -2.84
N PHE A 52 -6.34 -15.05 -3.80
CA PHE A 52 -5.77 -13.84 -4.41
C PHE A 52 -5.62 -12.70 -3.39
N GLY A 53 -6.52 -12.60 -2.42
CA GLY A 53 -6.44 -11.65 -1.32
C GLY A 53 -5.20 -11.87 -0.44
N VAL A 54 -4.88 -13.14 -0.13
CA VAL A 54 -3.70 -13.56 0.63
C VAL A 54 -2.43 -13.39 -0.18
N LEU A 55 -2.39 -13.89 -1.42
CA LEU A 55 -1.25 -13.74 -2.33
C LEU A 55 -0.91 -12.26 -2.55
N GLY A 56 -1.93 -11.41 -2.72
CA GLY A 56 -1.73 -9.97 -2.80
C GLY A 56 -1.11 -9.38 -1.53
N GLY A 57 -1.46 -9.89 -0.35
CA GLY A 57 -0.83 -9.49 0.92
C GLY A 57 0.61 -9.98 1.05
N VAL A 58 0.91 -11.20 0.60
CA VAL A 58 2.28 -11.75 0.58
C VAL A 58 3.17 -10.94 -0.37
N LEU A 59 2.70 -10.67 -1.59
CA LEU A 59 3.40 -9.81 -2.53
C LEU A 59 3.60 -8.40 -1.95
N LEU A 60 2.56 -7.85 -1.31
CA LEU A 60 2.65 -6.56 -0.63
C LEU A 60 3.77 -6.54 0.41
N ALA A 61 3.83 -7.59 1.22
CA ALA A 61 4.83 -7.70 2.27
C ALA A 61 6.24 -7.88 1.70
N ALA A 62 6.39 -8.73 0.69
CA ALA A 62 7.67 -8.98 0.04
C ALA A 62 8.27 -7.70 -0.56
N TYR A 63 7.51 -6.97 -1.40
CA TYR A 63 8.07 -5.75 -1.99
C TYR A 63 8.30 -4.66 -0.95
N THR A 64 7.40 -4.51 0.05
CA THR A 64 7.57 -3.48 1.10
C THR A 64 8.82 -3.76 1.94
N PHE A 65 9.10 -5.04 2.22
CA PHE A 65 10.32 -5.45 2.89
C PHE A 65 11.56 -5.17 2.06
N ILE A 66 11.57 -5.60 0.78
CA ILE A 66 12.69 -5.37 -0.14
C ILE A 66 12.96 -3.88 -0.31
N ASP A 67 11.92 -3.05 -0.49
CA ASP A 67 12.05 -1.61 -0.64
C ASP A 67 12.53 -0.94 0.63
N GLY A 68 12.03 -1.37 1.80
CA GLY A 68 12.48 -0.85 3.08
C GLY A 68 13.96 -1.13 3.34
N VAL A 69 14.39 -2.37 3.12
CA VAL A 69 15.80 -2.76 3.27
C VAL A 69 16.67 -2.09 2.21
N GLY A 70 16.27 -2.13 0.94
CA GLY A 70 17.00 -1.55 -0.18
C GLY A 70 17.20 -0.04 -0.01
N ALA A 71 16.16 0.69 0.38
CA ALA A 71 16.26 2.12 0.63
C ALA A 71 17.18 2.44 1.82
N ARG A 72 17.15 1.65 2.90
CA ARG A 72 18.05 1.82 4.05
C ARG A 72 19.51 1.56 3.69
N VAL A 73 19.77 0.45 2.98
CA VAL A 73 21.13 0.10 2.52
C VAL A 73 21.68 1.14 1.55
N SER A 74 20.83 1.71 0.68
CA SER A 74 21.24 2.73 -0.28
C SER A 74 21.68 4.06 0.37
N GLY A 75 21.26 4.34 1.61
CA GLY A 75 21.46 5.63 2.28
C GLY A 75 20.74 6.83 1.61
N ALA A 76 20.10 6.63 0.45
CA ALA A 76 19.51 7.68 -0.37
C ALA A 76 18.14 7.25 -0.91
N ALA A 77 17.11 7.34 -0.06
CA ALA A 77 15.74 6.90 -0.36
C ALA A 77 15.15 7.50 -1.65
N LEU A 78 15.45 8.78 -1.95
CA LEU A 78 15.00 9.44 -3.18
C LEU A 78 15.66 8.85 -4.42
N THR A 79 16.97 8.59 -4.37
CA THR A 79 17.73 7.97 -5.46
C THR A 79 17.27 6.54 -5.69
N TYR A 80 17.04 5.77 -4.61
CA TYR A 80 16.46 4.44 -4.71
C TYR A 80 15.08 4.47 -5.38
N SER A 81 14.20 5.38 -4.96
CA SER A 81 12.87 5.55 -5.56
C SER A 81 12.95 5.92 -7.04
N ALA A 82 13.87 6.82 -7.43
CA ALA A 82 14.06 7.22 -8.81
C ALA A 82 14.50 6.03 -9.69
N TRP A 83 15.45 5.23 -9.23
CA TRP A 83 15.85 4.01 -9.92
C TRP A 83 14.71 2.99 -10.00
N LEU A 84 13.96 2.81 -8.92
CA LEU A 84 12.80 1.92 -8.88
C LEU A 84 11.76 2.33 -9.93
N PHE A 85 11.42 3.63 -10.01
CA PHE A 85 10.49 4.13 -11.03
C PHE A 85 11.03 4.06 -12.44
N LEU A 86 12.33 4.32 -12.64
CA LEU A 86 12.95 4.23 -13.95
C LEU A 86 12.93 2.78 -14.46
N LEU A 87 13.34 1.83 -13.62
CA LEU A 87 13.45 0.42 -13.95
C LEU A 87 12.10 -0.31 -14.03
N THR A 88 11.03 0.25 -13.45
CA THR A 88 9.68 -0.31 -13.58
C THR A 88 8.85 0.41 -14.64
N GLY A 89 8.94 1.74 -14.67
CA GLY A 89 8.20 2.60 -15.59
C GLY A 89 8.65 2.46 -17.04
N LEU A 90 9.96 2.48 -17.32
CA LEU A 90 10.44 2.33 -18.71
C LEU A 90 10.05 0.99 -19.33
N PRO A 91 10.25 -0.18 -18.67
CA PRO A 91 9.80 -1.44 -19.24
C PRO A 91 8.29 -1.50 -19.45
N LEU A 92 7.48 -0.94 -18.54
CA LEU A 92 6.03 -0.89 -18.73
C LEU A 92 5.63 -0.03 -19.94
N LEU A 93 6.31 1.09 -20.18
CA LEU A 93 6.11 1.91 -21.37
C LEU A 93 6.51 1.16 -22.65
N VAL A 94 7.65 0.48 -22.65
CA VAL A 94 8.13 -0.32 -23.78
C VAL A 94 7.18 -1.47 -24.08
N ILE A 95 6.76 -2.23 -23.07
CA ILE A 95 5.78 -3.32 -23.21
C ILE A 95 4.46 -2.76 -23.75
N GLY A 96 3.98 -1.63 -23.21
CA GLY A 96 2.77 -0.96 -23.69
C GLY A 96 2.86 -0.60 -25.17
N PHE A 97 4.01 -0.09 -25.61
CA PHE A 97 4.27 0.25 -27.00
C PHE A 97 4.32 -1.00 -27.90
N LEU A 98 5.04 -2.05 -27.49
CA LEU A 98 5.21 -3.30 -28.23
C LEU A 98 3.89 -4.09 -28.36
N VAL A 99 3.12 -4.18 -27.28
CA VAL A 99 1.84 -4.91 -27.26
C VAL A 99 0.78 -4.18 -28.08
N ARG A 100 0.78 -2.84 -28.07
CA ARG A 100 -0.22 -2.04 -28.81
C ARG A 100 0.20 -1.66 -30.23
N ARG A 101 1.34 -2.18 -30.73
CA ARG A 101 1.79 -2.19 -32.14
C ARG A 101 1.40 -0.95 -32.97
N GLY A 102 1.67 0.26 -32.44
CA GLY A 102 1.42 1.53 -33.14
C GLY A 102 0.17 2.30 -32.70
N LYS A 103 -0.84 1.68 -32.09
CA LYS A 103 -2.03 2.38 -31.54
C LYS A 103 -1.79 3.01 -30.17
N PHE A 104 -0.62 2.78 -29.57
CA PHE A 104 -0.28 3.28 -28.24
C PHE A 104 -0.40 4.81 -28.17
N ILE A 105 0.16 5.52 -29.16
CA ILE A 105 0.17 6.98 -29.18
C ILE A 105 -1.25 7.53 -29.36
N GLU A 106 -2.05 6.95 -30.25
CA GLU A 106 -3.45 7.36 -30.47
C GLU A 106 -4.31 7.20 -29.22
N LEU A 107 -4.14 6.08 -28.51
CA LEU A 107 -4.85 5.80 -27.26
C LEU A 107 -4.35 6.65 -26.08
N ALA A 108 -3.05 6.93 -26.03
CA ALA A 108 -2.42 7.66 -24.93
C ALA A 108 -2.64 9.18 -25.06
N ARG A 109 -2.61 9.74 -26.27
CA ARG A 109 -2.71 11.19 -26.52
C ARG A 109 -3.87 11.90 -25.80
N PRO A 110 -5.14 11.41 -25.85
CA PRO A 110 -6.25 12.09 -25.19
C PRO A 110 -6.16 12.09 -23.66
N ILE A 111 -5.42 11.15 -23.08
CA ILE A 111 -5.25 11.01 -21.63
C ILE A 111 -3.84 11.35 -21.15
N ALA A 112 -2.92 11.73 -22.04
CA ALA A 112 -1.49 11.82 -21.77
C ALA A 112 -1.20 12.77 -20.60
N LEU A 113 -1.80 13.96 -20.60
CA LEU A 113 -1.63 14.91 -19.51
C LEU A 113 -2.16 14.37 -18.17
N ARG A 114 -3.35 13.74 -18.18
CA ARG A 114 -3.94 13.14 -16.97
C ARG A 114 -3.10 11.97 -16.46
N GLY A 115 -2.58 11.15 -17.37
CA GLY A 115 -1.70 10.02 -17.05
C GLY A 115 -0.36 10.48 -16.48
N LEU A 116 0.25 11.51 -17.08
CA LEU A 116 1.50 12.10 -16.57
C LEU A 116 1.30 12.74 -15.19
N LEU A 117 0.21 13.49 -14.98
CA LEU A 117 -0.11 14.07 -13.68
C LEU A 117 -0.38 13.00 -12.62
N ALA A 118 -1.19 11.98 -12.95
CA ALA A 118 -1.45 10.87 -12.05
C ALA A 118 -0.17 10.09 -11.71
N GLY A 119 0.69 9.86 -12.70
CA GLY A 119 1.99 9.22 -12.53
C GLY A 119 2.93 10.04 -11.65
N ALA A 120 3.00 11.36 -11.85
CA ALA A 120 3.81 12.24 -11.03
C ALA A 120 3.33 12.25 -9.56
N ILE A 121 2.02 12.39 -9.34
CA ILE A 121 1.43 12.35 -7.99
C ILE A 121 1.70 11.00 -7.31
N ALA A 122 1.47 9.89 -8.03
CA ALA A 122 1.72 8.55 -7.50
C ALA A 122 3.20 8.32 -7.17
N SER A 123 4.10 8.82 -8.02
CA SER A 123 5.55 8.69 -7.82
C SER A 123 6.00 9.47 -6.59
N VAL A 124 5.53 10.70 -6.42
CA VAL A 124 5.83 11.51 -5.22
C VAL A 124 5.25 10.85 -3.97
N ALA A 125 4.00 10.39 -4.01
CA ALA A 125 3.36 9.73 -2.87
C ALA A 125 4.12 8.48 -2.43
N PHE A 126 4.59 7.67 -3.37
CA PHE A 126 5.32 6.45 -3.05
C PHE A 126 6.80 6.71 -2.72
N ALA A 127 7.42 7.76 -3.25
CA ALA A 127 8.74 8.21 -2.78
C ALA A 127 8.69 8.64 -1.31
N ILE A 128 7.60 9.28 -0.87
CA ILE A 128 7.35 9.58 0.56
C ILE A 128 7.24 8.29 1.35
N VAL A 129 6.53 7.27 0.84
CA VAL A 129 6.44 5.95 1.50
C VAL A 129 7.82 5.34 1.68
N ILE A 130 8.64 5.26 0.62
CA ILE A 130 9.99 4.72 0.70
C ILE A 130 10.84 5.50 1.70
N TRP A 131 10.75 6.84 1.68
CA TRP A 131 11.42 7.67 2.66
C TRP A 131 10.97 7.33 4.10
N SER A 132 9.67 7.15 4.35
CA SER A 132 9.16 6.74 5.66
C SER A 132 9.68 5.36 6.10
N LEU A 133 9.84 4.40 5.19
CA LEU A 133 10.41 3.08 5.49
C LEU A 133 11.86 3.15 6.00
N THR A 134 12.59 4.23 5.68
CA THR A 134 13.94 4.47 6.22
C THR A 134 13.95 5.13 7.61
N ARG A 135 12.82 5.68 8.05
CA ARG A 135 12.70 6.46 9.29
C ARG A 135 11.96 5.73 10.41
N ALA A 136 11.09 4.77 10.08
CA ALA A 136 10.24 4.07 11.03
C ALA A 136 10.22 2.56 10.74
N PRO A 137 9.79 1.74 11.73
CA PRO A 137 9.58 0.31 11.54
C PRO A 137 8.67 0.01 10.34
N LEU A 138 9.04 -0.99 9.53
CA LEU A 138 8.36 -1.29 8.27
C LEU A 138 6.87 -1.62 8.49
N GLY A 139 6.57 -2.34 9.58
CA GLY A 139 5.20 -2.71 9.96
C GLY A 139 4.28 -1.52 10.22
N LEU A 140 4.77 -0.49 10.91
CA LEU A 140 3.99 0.72 11.21
C LEU A 140 3.70 1.52 9.94
N VAL A 141 4.70 1.66 9.07
CA VAL A 141 4.52 2.36 7.78
C VAL A 141 3.56 1.58 6.89
N ALA A 142 3.66 0.25 6.83
CA ALA A 142 2.74 -0.59 6.09
C ALA A 142 1.29 -0.44 6.59
N ALA A 143 1.08 -0.42 7.91
CA ALA A 143 -0.23 -0.20 8.49
C ALA A 143 -0.79 1.20 8.18
N ALA A 144 0.05 2.24 8.25
CA ALA A 144 -0.36 3.60 7.90
C ALA A 144 -0.85 3.71 6.44
N ARG A 145 -0.29 2.91 5.52
CA ARG A 145 -0.74 2.91 4.10
C ARG A 145 -2.15 2.35 3.91
N GLU A 146 -2.56 1.38 4.72
CA GLU A 146 -3.90 0.78 4.64
C GLU A 146 -5.02 1.76 5.01
N THR A 147 -4.70 2.89 5.66
CA THR A 147 -5.66 3.97 5.94
C THR A 147 -6.23 4.62 4.68
N SER A 148 -5.47 4.59 3.57
CA SER A 148 -5.93 5.08 2.26
C SER A 148 -7.17 4.33 1.76
N VAL A 149 -7.29 3.04 2.08
CA VAL A 149 -8.44 2.20 1.72
C VAL A 149 -9.70 2.71 2.41
N VAL A 150 -9.59 3.17 3.65
CA VAL A 150 -10.70 3.75 4.40
C VAL A 150 -11.14 5.07 3.79
N MET A 151 -10.19 5.92 3.38
CA MET A 151 -10.52 7.19 2.71
C MET A 151 -11.26 6.94 1.39
N VAL A 152 -10.84 5.93 0.63
CA VAL A 152 -11.54 5.51 -0.60
C VAL A 152 -12.93 4.97 -0.28
N ALA A 153 -13.08 4.15 0.76
CA ALA A 153 -14.38 3.62 1.18
C ALA A 153 -15.34 4.75 1.63
N ILE A 154 -14.86 5.74 2.38
CA ILE A 154 -15.65 6.92 2.77
C ILE A 154 -16.04 7.74 1.54
N ALA A 155 -15.10 7.99 0.62
CA ALA A 155 -15.40 8.70 -0.62
C ALA A 155 -16.46 7.97 -1.45
N GLY A 156 -16.38 6.64 -1.55
CA GLY A 156 -17.41 5.81 -2.17
C GLY A 156 -18.77 5.91 -1.47
N ALA A 157 -18.79 5.86 -0.13
CA ALA A 157 -20.01 6.04 0.65
C ALA A 157 -20.69 7.40 0.38
N VAL A 158 -19.90 8.48 0.29
CA VAL A 158 -20.43 9.85 0.12
C VAL A 158 -20.82 10.13 -1.33
N LEU A 159 -19.96 9.78 -2.29
CA LEU A 159 -20.17 10.10 -3.71
C LEU A 159 -21.11 9.12 -4.40
N LEU A 160 -20.97 7.82 -4.12
CA LEU A 160 -21.73 6.75 -4.76
C LEU A 160 -22.93 6.28 -3.90
N LYS A 161 -23.07 6.79 -2.67
CA LYS A 161 -24.12 6.40 -1.71
C LYS A 161 -24.12 4.91 -1.38
N GLU A 162 -22.96 4.28 -1.43
CA GLU A 162 -22.77 2.87 -1.09
C GLU A 162 -22.86 2.63 0.42
N ARG A 163 -23.32 1.44 0.81
CA ARG A 163 -23.36 1.03 2.22
C ARG A 163 -21.96 0.67 2.68
N VAL A 164 -21.47 1.38 3.70
CA VAL A 164 -20.17 1.14 4.32
C VAL A 164 -20.33 0.74 5.78
N ASN A 165 -19.47 -0.17 6.23
CA ASN A 165 -19.42 -0.59 7.62
C ASN A 165 -18.70 0.46 8.49
N TRP A 166 -19.47 1.31 9.16
CA TRP A 166 -18.94 2.38 10.02
C TRP A 166 -18.14 1.87 11.22
N LEU A 167 -18.42 0.67 11.73
CA LEU A 167 -17.61 0.07 12.80
C LEU A 167 -16.20 -0.23 12.30
N ALA A 168 -16.08 -0.70 11.06
CA ALA A 168 -14.79 -0.97 10.44
C ALA A 168 -13.99 0.33 10.22
N VAL A 169 -14.65 1.42 9.80
CA VAL A 169 -14.05 2.75 9.71
C VAL A 169 -13.55 3.23 11.08
N GLY A 170 -14.36 3.08 12.12
CA GLY A 170 -13.99 3.43 13.49
C GLY A 170 -12.79 2.63 14.01
N ALA A 171 -12.74 1.32 13.74
CA ALA A 171 -11.62 0.47 14.12
C ALA A 171 -10.30 0.93 13.48
N VAL A 172 -10.31 1.27 12.19
CA VAL A 172 -9.11 1.82 11.53
C VAL A 172 -8.73 3.17 12.13
N PHE A 173 -9.70 4.06 12.39
CA PHE A 173 -9.42 5.36 13.00
C PHE A 173 -8.75 5.24 14.37
N VAL A 174 -9.26 4.36 15.24
CA VAL A 174 -8.64 4.06 16.53
C VAL A 174 -7.24 3.49 16.35
N GLY A 175 -7.07 2.57 15.39
CA GLY A 175 -5.75 2.02 15.04
C GLY A 175 -4.75 3.09 14.60
N VAL A 176 -5.17 4.09 13.82
CA VAL A 176 -4.31 5.23 13.42
C VAL A 176 -3.93 6.11 14.60
N VAL A 177 -4.87 6.37 15.51
CA VAL A 177 -4.57 7.11 16.74
C VAL A 177 -3.55 6.35 17.58
N LEU A 178 -3.68 5.03 17.69
CA LEU A 178 -2.70 4.19 18.39
C LEU A 178 -1.34 4.13 17.69
N LEU A 179 -1.27 4.16 16.35
CA LEU A 179 -0.01 4.26 15.61
C LEU A 179 0.80 5.50 16.05
N ARG A 180 0.13 6.64 16.29
CA ARG A 180 0.79 7.86 16.75
C ARG A 180 1.46 7.68 18.12
N PHE A 181 0.81 6.96 19.03
CA PHE A 181 1.36 6.68 20.35
C PHE A 181 2.42 5.58 20.34
N ALA A 182 2.37 4.67 19.37
CA ALA A 182 3.35 3.61 19.19
C ALA A 182 4.64 4.07 18.47
N ALA A 183 4.59 5.22 17.79
CA ALA A 183 5.72 5.79 17.05
C ALA A 183 6.57 6.78 17.88
N ASN A 184 6.16 7.08 19.12
CA ASN A 184 6.90 7.87 20.11
C ASN A 184 7.60 6.95 21.10
#